data_AF-A0A931W2Z1-F1
#
_entry.id   AF-A0A931W2Z1-F1
#
_cell.length_a   1.000
_cell.length_b   1.000
_cell.length_c   1.000
_cell.angle_alpha   90.00
_cell.angle_beta   90.00
_cell.angle_gamma   90.00
#
_symmetry.space_group_name_H-M   'P 1'
#
loop_
_entity.id
_entity.type
_entity.pdbx_description
1 polymer ?
#
loop_
_entity_poly.entity_id
_entity_poly.type
_entity_poly.pdbx_seq_one_letter_code
_entity_poly.pdbx_strand_id
1 'polypeptide(L)'
;MKRHQADRPSGFVLAVIAALLPAMAMAQTYPSKPIRIVVGFSAGGSADLVARVAGSKLSDRLGQSVIVDNRPGAGGNIAAELVAKSPADGYTLLVAPSAFAVNPSLYRKVPYDAIKDFDPVTTISTYMLFLVCHPSLPVRSVKELIALAKAKPGHLNYSSAGTGTTTHISGELLSYMAGVKMTHIPYKGTGQQLPALLSGEVALAFGSTTVVPLIQARKIILLAVTVAQRFPGIHLVPPFFVHHQGSRRVRNTPSKHTAAASGAC
;
A
#
# COMPACT_ATOMS: atom_id res chain seq x y z
N MET A 1 48.70 61.54 -57.59
CA MET A 1 48.98 60.08 -57.58
C MET A 1 48.40 59.48 -56.31
N LYS A 2 47.70 58.35 -56.43
CA LYS A 2 46.63 57.84 -55.56
C LYS A 2 47.11 57.45 -54.14
N ARG A 3 46.35 57.84 -53.10
CA ARG A 3 46.50 57.34 -51.72
C ARG A 3 45.87 55.96 -51.63
N HIS A 4 46.62 54.96 -51.16
CA HIS A 4 46.12 53.62 -50.84
C HIS A 4 45.21 53.69 -49.61
N GLN A 5 43.97 53.23 -49.79
CA GLN A 5 42.98 53.06 -48.73
C GLN A 5 43.12 51.63 -48.21
N ALA A 6 43.47 51.48 -46.94
CA ALA A 6 43.63 50.19 -46.28
C ALA A 6 42.29 49.79 -45.65
N ASP A 7 41.67 48.76 -46.22
CA ASP A 7 40.48 48.13 -45.65
C ASP A 7 40.84 47.39 -44.36
N ARG A 8 40.17 47.73 -43.26
CA ARG A 8 40.25 47.02 -41.98
C ARG A 8 39.04 46.08 -41.84
N PRO A 9 39.18 44.76 -42.02
CA PRO A 9 38.11 43.82 -41.72
C PRO A 9 38.21 43.43 -40.23
N SER A 10 37.67 44.26 -39.33
CA SER A 10 37.76 43.99 -37.87
C SER A 10 36.41 43.75 -37.19
N GLY A 11 35.30 43.74 -37.93
CA GLY A 11 33.96 43.64 -37.34
C GLY A 11 33.32 42.24 -37.32
N PHE A 12 33.73 41.32 -38.20
CA PHE A 12 32.98 40.08 -38.44
C PHE A 12 33.41 38.87 -37.60
N VAL A 13 34.60 38.91 -36.99
CA VAL A 13 35.13 37.73 -36.26
C VAL A 13 34.56 37.62 -34.84
N LEU A 14 34.09 38.72 -34.24
CA LEU A 14 33.59 38.71 -32.86
C LEU A 14 32.15 38.15 -32.72
N ALA A 15 31.35 38.15 -33.80
CA ALA A 15 29.96 37.71 -33.75
C ALA A 15 29.78 36.18 -33.80
N VAL A 16 30.79 35.44 -34.27
CA VAL A 16 30.69 33.98 -34.45
C VAL A 16 31.07 33.21 -33.16
N ILE A 17 31.81 33.82 -32.24
CA ILE A 17 32.23 33.16 -30.99
C ILE A 17 31.08 33.06 -29.96
N ALA A 18 30.06 33.92 -30.05
CA ALA A 18 28.90 33.89 -29.15
C ALA A 18 27.93 32.72 -29.44
N ALA A 19 28.02 32.06 -30.60
CA ALA A 19 27.11 30.98 -31.01
C ALA A 19 27.59 29.57 -30.63
N LEU A 20 28.77 29.45 -29.99
CA LEU A 20 29.39 28.17 -29.61
C LEU A 20 29.45 27.91 -28.11
N LEU A 21 28.83 28.76 -27.27
CA LEU A 21 28.62 28.41 -25.87
C LEU A 21 27.59 27.27 -25.82
N PRO A 22 27.99 26.04 -25.42
CA PRO A 22 27.01 25.02 -25.14
C PRO A 22 26.15 25.56 -24.00
N ALA A 23 24.85 25.68 -24.22
CA ALA A 23 23.92 25.85 -23.13
C ALA A 23 24.14 24.65 -22.20
N MET A 24 24.91 24.84 -21.13
CA MET A 24 24.99 23.90 -20.03
C MET A 24 23.56 23.81 -19.50
N ALA A 25 22.82 22.83 -19.99
CA ALA A 25 21.64 22.34 -19.33
C ALA A 25 22.12 21.90 -17.94
N MET A 26 21.96 22.77 -16.94
CA MET A 26 22.10 22.36 -15.56
C MET A 26 21.02 21.31 -15.35
N ALA A 27 21.40 20.03 -15.41
CA ALA A 27 20.55 18.95 -14.97
C ALA A 27 20.13 19.34 -13.55
N GLN A 28 18.87 19.72 -13.38
CA GLN A 28 18.36 20.07 -12.07
C GLN A 28 18.51 18.83 -11.22
N THR A 29 19.31 18.93 -10.15
CA THR A 29 19.50 17.83 -9.22
C THR A 29 18.18 17.56 -8.55
N TYR A 30 17.56 16.43 -8.88
CA TYR A 30 16.38 15.95 -8.19
C TYR A 30 16.80 15.32 -6.86
N PRO A 31 16.09 15.59 -5.74
CA PRO A 31 15.06 16.63 -5.57
C PRO A 31 15.64 18.00 -5.19
N SER A 32 15.03 19.07 -5.69
CA SER A 32 15.38 20.48 -5.40
C SER A 32 14.30 21.24 -4.62
N LYS A 33 13.15 20.60 -4.37
CA LYS A 33 12.02 21.12 -3.56
C LYS A 33 11.41 19.97 -2.74
N PRO A 34 10.54 20.26 -1.75
CA PRO A 34 9.88 19.23 -0.96
C PRO A 34 9.09 18.22 -1.81
N ILE A 35 9.13 16.96 -1.41
CA ILE A 35 8.33 15.88 -2.01
C ILE A 35 7.05 15.70 -1.20
N ARG A 36 5.94 15.47 -1.88
CA ARG A 36 4.63 15.22 -1.28
C ARG A 36 4.23 13.76 -1.47
N ILE A 37 3.95 13.07 -0.37
CA ILE A 37 3.37 11.73 -0.37
C ILE A 37 1.89 11.84 -0.03
N VAL A 38 1.03 11.48 -0.98
CA VAL A 38 -0.43 11.53 -0.84
C VAL A 38 -0.96 10.17 -0.37
N VAL A 39 -1.79 10.19 0.67
CA VAL A 39 -2.36 9.00 1.31
C VAL A 39 -3.89 9.03 1.21
N GLY A 40 -4.49 8.02 0.58
CA GLY A 40 -5.96 7.93 0.36
C GLY A 40 -6.82 7.59 1.58
N PHE A 41 -6.27 7.66 2.80
CA PHE A 41 -6.90 7.22 4.04
C PHE A 41 -6.66 8.22 5.17
N SER A 42 -7.52 8.16 6.20
CA SER A 42 -7.45 9.05 7.36
C SER A 42 -6.07 9.00 8.05
N ALA A 43 -5.64 10.15 8.58
CA ALA A 43 -4.45 10.25 9.41
C ALA A 43 -4.54 9.30 10.63
N GLY A 44 -3.38 8.85 11.12
CA GLY A 44 -3.29 7.88 12.22
C GLY A 44 -3.68 6.44 11.85
N GLY A 45 -4.06 6.18 10.59
CA GLY A 45 -4.26 4.84 10.06
C GLY A 45 -2.96 4.17 9.62
N SER A 46 -3.03 2.89 9.24
CA SER A 46 -1.84 2.11 8.88
C SER A 46 -1.09 2.67 7.68
N ALA A 47 -1.81 3.11 6.64
CA ALA A 47 -1.21 3.72 5.45
C ALA A 47 -0.49 5.04 5.78
N ASP A 48 -1.06 5.85 6.66
CA ASP A 48 -0.46 7.10 7.15
C ASP A 48 0.81 6.84 7.95
N LEU A 49 0.78 5.86 8.87
CA LEU A 49 1.96 5.47 9.66
C LEU A 49 3.12 5.04 8.74
N VAL A 50 2.84 4.16 7.77
CA VAL A 50 3.86 3.69 6.82
C VAL A 50 4.39 4.86 5.97
N ALA A 51 3.51 5.75 5.50
CA ALA A 51 3.91 6.92 4.72
C ALA A 51 4.82 7.85 5.53
N ARG A 52 4.53 8.09 6.81
CA ARG A 52 5.33 8.96 7.68
C ARG A 52 6.70 8.36 8.00
N VAL A 53 6.76 7.05 8.26
CA VAL A 53 8.04 6.36 8.49
C VAL A 53 8.90 6.39 7.22
N ALA A 54 8.31 6.06 6.07
CA ALA A 54 9.01 6.12 4.79
C ALA A 54 9.46 7.54 4.44
N GLY A 55 8.58 8.53 4.63
CA GLY A 55 8.84 9.93 4.34
C GLY A 55 9.96 10.51 5.20
N SER A 56 9.99 10.21 6.51
CA SER A 56 11.09 10.61 7.39
C SER A 56 12.43 10.05 6.89
N LYS A 57 12.51 8.75 6.58
CA LYS A 57 13.74 8.13 6.06
C LYS A 57 14.14 8.65 4.69
N LEU A 58 13.17 8.98 3.85
CA LEU A 58 13.42 9.57 2.55
C LEU A 58 13.96 11.00 2.69
N SER A 59 13.39 11.78 3.61
CA SER A 59 13.85 13.13 3.94
C SER A 59 15.31 13.14 4.40
N ASP A 60 15.68 12.21 5.30
CA ASP A 60 17.06 12.06 5.78
C ASP A 60 18.05 11.76 4.64
N ARG A 61 17.62 10.95 3.66
CA ARG A 61 18.49 10.51 2.55
C ARG A 61 18.60 11.52 1.42
N LEU A 62 17.53 12.27 1.14
CA LEU A 62 17.46 13.19 0.01
C LEU A 62 17.81 14.64 0.38
N GLY A 63 17.89 14.97 1.68
CA GLY A 63 18.14 16.34 2.13
C GLY A 63 17.00 17.32 1.80
N GLN A 64 15.83 16.80 1.38
CA GLN A 64 14.64 17.58 1.09
C GLN A 64 13.49 17.09 1.97
N SER A 65 12.64 18.03 2.41
CA SER A 65 11.46 17.68 3.21
C SER A 65 10.51 16.75 2.45
N VAL A 66 9.94 15.79 3.17
CA VAL A 66 8.89 14.91 2.65
C VAL A 66 7.61 15.11 3.46
N ILE A 67 6.56 15.58 2.79
CA ILE A 67 5.29 15.98 3.40
C ILE A 67 4.25 14.90 3.14
N VAL A 68 3.60 14.40 4.19
CA VAL A 68 2.48 13.44 4.08
C VAL A 68 1.14 14.19 4.06
N ASP A 69 0.37 14.01 2.99
CA ASP A 69 -0.94 14.65 2.75
C ASP A 69 -2.06 13.59 2.69
N ASN A 70 -2.92 13.58 3.72
CA ASN A 70 -4.04 12.64 3.79
C ASN A 70 -5.28 13.17 3.04
N ARG A 71 -5.69 12.45 1.98
CA ARG A 71 -6.87 12.74 1.15
C ARG A 71 -7.86 11.56 1.18
N PRO A 72 -8.56 11.34 2.31
CA PRO A 72 -9.41 10.17 2.51
C PRO A 72 -10.68 10.18 1.68
N GLY A 73 -11.08 9.01 1.17
CA GLY A 73 -12.41 8.77 0.59
C GLY A 73 -12.40 7.80 -0.59
N ALA A 74 -13.56 7.20 -0.87
CA ALA A 74 -13.80 6.31 -2.01
C ALA A 74 -12.72 5.21 -2.18
N GLY A 75 -12.31 4.56 -1.09
CA GLY A 75 -11.29 3.51 -1.13
C GLY A 75 -9.90 3.99 -1.60
N GLY A 76 -9.62 5.30 -1.51
CA GLY A 76 -8.38 5.92 -1.97
C GLY A 76 -8.46 6.57 -3.35
N ASN A 77 -9.59 6.47 -4.05
CA ASN A 77 -9.74 7.04 -5.41
C ASN A 77 -9.51 8.57 -5.45
N ILE A 78 -9.87 9.30 -4.40
CA ILE A 78 -9.65 10.76 -4.33
C ILE A 78 -8.16 11.09 -4.35
N ALA A 79 -7.34 10.35 -3.60
CA ALA A 79 -5.89 10.52 -3.62
C ALA A 79 -5.29 10.10 -4.96
N ALA A 80 -5.73 8.95 -5.50
CA ALA A 80 -5.25 8.47 -6.79
C ALA A 80 -5.53 9.46 -7.91
N GLU A 81 -6.75 10.01 -8.01
CA GLU A 81 -7.10 11.03 -9.00
C GLU A 81 -6.21 12.27 -8.89
N LEU A 82 -5.95 12.73 -7.66
CA LEU A 82 -5.11 13.89 -7.43
C LEU A 82 -3.69 13.65 -7.96
N VAL A 83 -3.10 12.49 -7.64
CA VAL A 83 -1.74 12.17 -8.06
C VAL A 83 -1.66 11.93 -9.57
N ALA A 84 -2.62 11.23 -10.15
CA ALA A 84 -2.71 11.02 -11.61
C ALA A 84 -2.77 12.33 -12.41
N LYS A 85 -3.37 13.38 -11.83
CA LYS A 85 -3.47 14.72 -12.44
C LYS A 85 -2.31 15.65 -12.08
N SER A 86 -1.37 15.20 -11.25
CA SER A 86 -0.21 16.00 -10.85
C SER A 86 0.87 15.96 -11.94
N PRO A 87 1.79 16.94 -11.97
CA PRO A 87 2.95 16.87 -12.87
C PRO A 87 3.74 15.57 -12.64
N ALA A 88 4.14 14.91 -13.74
CA ALA A 88 4.98 13.71 -13.71
C ALA A 88 6.46 14.07 -13.46
N ASP A 89 6.73 14.83 -12.39
CA ASP A 89 8.04 15.40 -12.05
C ASP A 89 8.69 14.72 -10.81
N GLY A 90 8.05 13.69 -10.26
CA GLY A 90 8.53 12.93 -9.10
C GLY A 90 8.22 13.56 -7.73
N TYR A 91 7.69 14.78 -7.68
CA TYR A 91 7.44 15.48 -6.41
C TYR A 91 6.08 15.17 -5.78
N THR A 92 5.21 14.45 -6.49
CA THR A 92 3.93 13.97 -5.95
C THR A 92 3.85 12.47 -6.09
N LEU A 93 3.87 11.77 -4.96
CA LEU A 93 3.88 10.32 -4.87
C LEU A 93 2.57 9.82 -4.25
N LEU A 94 2.08 8.67 -4.69
CA LEU A 94 0.90 8.00 -4.13
C LEU A 94 1.32 6.83 -3.24
N VAL A 95 0.74 6.74 -2.03
CA VAL A 95 0.69 5.46 -1.33
C VAL A 95 -0.47 4.65 -1.87
N ALA A 96 -0.15 3.61 -2.65
CA ALA A 96 -1.12 2.73 -3.30
C ALA A 96 -1.24 1.39 -2.55
N PRO A 97 -2.19 1.24 -1.61
CA PRO A 97 -2.50 -0.07 -1.04
C PRO A 97 -3.32 -0.91 -2.03
N SER A 98 -3.62 -2.15 -1.68
CA SER A 98 -4.42 -3.10 -2.50
C SER A 98 -5.70 -2.52 -3.10
N ALA A 99 -6.37 -1.60 -2.41
CA ALA A 99 -7.58 -0.92 -2.90
C ALA A 99 -7.35 -0.26 -4.27
N PHE A 100 -6.16 0.28 -4.52
CA PHE A 100 -5.77 0.86 -5.81
C PHE A 100 -5.93 -0.13 -6.98
N ALA A 101 -5.59 -1.41 -6.76
CA ALA A 101 -5.75 -2.45 -7.77
C ALA A 101 -7.18 -3.05 -7.81
N VAL A 102 -7.91 -3.02 -6.69
CA VAL A 102 -9.26 -3.60 -6.57
C VAL A 102 -10.34 -2.65 -7.11
N ASN A 103 -10.18 -1.34 -6.89
CA ASN A 103 -11.21 -0.36 -7.20
C ASN A 103 -11.67 -0.34 -8.67
N PRO A 104 -10.80 -0.52 -9.69
CA PRO A 104 -11.24 -0.63 -11.09
C PRO A 104 -12.24 -1.77 -11.35
N SER A 105 -12.18 -2.86 -10.59
CA SER A 105 -13.11 -3.99 -10.70
C SER A 105 -14.35 -3.84 -9.82
N LEU A 106 -14.30 -2.96 -8.82
CA LEU A 106 -15.36 -2.77 -7.82
C LEU A 106 -16.28 -1.60 -8.13
N TYR A 107 -15.74 -0.49 -8.62
CA TYR A 107 -16.51 0.70 -8.98
C TYR A 107 -16.81 0.69 -10.48
N ARG A 108 -18.06 1.02 -10.85
CA ARG A 108 -18.46 1.15 -12.27
C ARG A 108 -17.57 2.13 -13.06
N LYS A 109 -17.04 3.14 -12.37
CA LYS A 109 -16.09 4.12 -12.92
C LYS A 109 -15.11 4.54 -11.83
N VAL A 110 -13.83 4.45 -12.13
CA VAL A 110 -12.74 5.04 -11.33
C VAL A 110 -12.15 6.25 -12.08
N PRO A 111 -11.60 7.25 -11.38
CA PRO A 111 -11.06 8.47 -11.99
C PRO A 111 -9.59 8.36 -12.43
N TYR A 112 -9.05 7.15 -12.59
CA TYR A 112 -7.66 6.87 -13.01
C TYR A 112 -7.54 5.52 -13.71
N ASP A 113 -6.49 5.35 -14.50
CA ASP A 113 -6.00 4.08 -15.02
C ASP A 113 -4.80 3.61 -14.18
N ALA A 114 -4.94 2.48 -13.49
CA ALA A 114 -3.94 1.98 -12.55
C ALA A 114 -2.60 1.58 -13.20
N ILE A 115 -2.57 1.41 -14.52
CA ILE A 115 -1.39 0.99 -15.29
C ILE A 115 -0.79 2.17 -16.06
N LYS A 116 -1.64 3.01 -16.68
CA LYS A 116 -1.17 4.08 -17.57
C LYS A 116 -0.84 5.38 -16.86
N ASP A 117 -1.52 5.69 -15.75
CA ASP A 117 -1.39 6.99 -15.09
C ASP A 117 -0.30 7.02 -14.01
N PHE A 118 0.39 5.89 -13.76
CA PHE A 118 1.34 5.75 -12.65
C PHE A 118 2.56 4.93 -13.00
N ASP A 119 3.74 5.45 -12.63
CA ASP A 119 4.98 4.70 -12.62
C ASP A 119 5.19 4.02 -11.26
N PRO A 120 5.36 2.68 -11.20
CA PRO A 120 5.61 1.98 -9.95
C PRO A 120 7.01 2.28 -9.43
N VAL A 121 7.11 2.80 -8.21
CA VAL A 121 8.41 3.11 -7.57
C VAL A 121 8.94 1.90 -6.80
N THR A 122 8.26 1.49 -5.73
CA THR A 122 8.66 0.35 -4.89
C THR A 122 7.54 -0.08 -3.94
N THR A 123 7.66 -1.29 -3.38
CA THR A 123 6.84 -1.74 -2.26
C THR A 123 7.46 -1.27 -0.94
N ILE A 124 6.75 -0.43 -0.19
CA ILE A 124 7.25 0.15 1.07
C ILE A 124 6.89 -0.67 2.32
N SER A 125 5.86 -1.52 2.24
CA SER A 125 5.43 -2.37 3.36
C SER A 125 4.55 -3.51 2.89
N THR A 126 4.63 -4.64 3.60
CA THR A 126 3.63 -5.71 3.58
C THR A 126 3.16 -5.95 5.01
N TYR A 127 1.89 -6.28 5.20
CA TYR A 127 1.32 -6.52 6.51
C TYR A 127 0.29 -7.64 6.47
N MET A 128 0.15 -8.34 7.59
CA MET A 128 -0.91 -9.31 7.80
C MET A 128 -2.19 -8.64 8.30
N LEU A 129 -3.30 -9.35 8.15
CA LEU A 129 -4.57 -8.95 8.70
C LEU A 129 -4.92 -9.77 9.93
N PHE A 130 -5.63 -9.12 10.83
CA PHE A 130 -6.08 -9.66 12.10
C PHE A 130 -7.60 -9.56 12.15
N LEU A 131 -8.27 -10.69 12.31
CA LEU A 131 -9.68 -10.73 12.64
C LEU A 131 -9.81 -10.55 14.15
N VAL A 132 -10.37 -9.42 14.55
CA VAL A 132 -10.57 -9.04 15.95
C VAL A 132 -12.03 -8.78 16.24
N CYS A 133 -12.43 -8.93 17.50
CA CYS A 133 -13.77 -8.60 17.97
C CYS A 133 -13.77 -7.75 19.24
N HIS A 134 -14.86 -7.03 19.46
CA HIS A 134 -15.11 -6.33 20.71
C HIS A 134 -15.31 -7.36 21.86
N PRO A 135 -14.84 -7.10 23.09
CA PRO A 135 -14.92 -8.06 24.19
C PRO A 135 -16.33 -8.49 24.61
N SER A 136 -17.36 -7.66 24.34
CA SER A 136 -18.76 -7.99 24.62
C SER A 136 -19.32 -9.11 23.73
N LEU A 137 -18.66 -9.41 22.61
CA LEU A 137 -19.07 -10.51 21.74
C LEU A 137 -18.67 -11.84 22.41
N PRO A 138 -19.60 -12.79 22.62
CA PRO A 138 -19.33 -14.04 23.32
C PRO A 138 -18.68 -15.08 22.38
N VAL A 139 -17.59 -14.67 21.70
CA VAL A 139 -16.81 -15.52 20.81
C VAL A 139 -15.33 -15.39 21.13
N ARG A 140 -14.60 -16.50 21.12
CA ARG A 140 -13.16 -16.59 21.35
C ARG A 140 -12.44 -17.33 20.23
N SER A 141 -13.20 -17.82 19.24
CA SER A 141 -12.67 -18.51 18.07
C SER A 141 -13.46 -18.18 16.81
N VAL A 142 -12.85 -18.40 15.65
CA VAL A 142 -13.55 -18.29 14.34
C VAL A 142 -14.70 -19.28 14.25
N LYS A 143 -14.58 -20.47 14.84
CA LYS A 143 -15.64 -21.48 14.85
C LYS A 143 -16.89 -20.95 15.59
N GLU A 144 -16.70 -20.36 16.76
CA GLU A 144 -17.79 -19.73 17.52
C GLU A 144 -18.38 -18.54 16.78
N LEU A 145 -17.54 -17.73 16.12
CA LEU A 145 -18.00 -16.63 15.29
C LEU A 145 -18.91 -17.12 14.15
N ILE A 146 -18.51 -18.17 13.43
CA ILE A 146 -19.31 -18.74 12.34
C ILE A 146 -20.61 -19.33 12.89
N ALA A 147 -20.56 -20.04 14.02
CA ALA A 147 -21.75 -20.59 14.66
C ALA A 147 -22.75 -19.47 15.05
N LEU A 148 -22.25 -18.39 15.64
CA LEU A 148 -23.06 -17.22 16.01
C LEU A 148 -23.67 -16.54 14.76
N ALA A 149 -22.87 -16.37 13.71
CA ALA A 149 -23.31 -15.77 12.44
C ALA A 149 -24.41 -16.60 11.75
N LYS A 150 -24.32 -17.95 11.84
CA LYS A 150 -25.35 -18.86 11.32
C LYS A 150 -26.63 -18.85 12.16
N ALA A 151 -26.49 -18.78 13.48
CA ALA A 151 -27.64 -18.73 14.39
C ALA A 151 -28.42 -17.41 14.26
N LYS A 152 -27.75 -16.31 13.89
CA LYS A 152 -28.37 -14.98 13.74
C LYS A 152 -27.92 -14.29 12.44
N PRO A 153 -28.42 -14.73 11.27
CA PRO A 153 -28.00 -14.17 9.98
C PRO A 153 -28.25 -12.66 9.91
N GLY A 154 -27.26 -11.89 9.44
CA GLY A 154 -27.37 -10.44 9.26
C GLY A 154 -27.24 -9.59 10.53
N HIS A 155 -27.22 -10.19 11.73
CA HIS A 155 -27.09 -9.46 12.99
C HIS A 155 -25.65 -9.02 13.32
N LEU A 156 -24.65 -9.73 12.80
CA LEU A 156 -23.25 -9.35 13.00
C LEU A 156 -22.84 -8.30 11.99
N ASN A 157 -22.19 -7.24 12.47
CA ASN A 157 -21.53 -6.26 11.63
C ASN A 157 -20.01 -6.40 11.74
N TYR A 158 -19.30 -5.96 10.70
CA TYR A 158 -17.85 -5.86 10.72
C TYR A 158 -17.39 -4.58 10.07
N SER A 159 -16.31 -4.01 10.59
CA SER A 159 -15.72 -2.79 10.06
C SER A 159 -14.52 -3.05 9.17
N SER A 160 -14.26 -2.10 8.28
CA SER A 160 -13.07 -2.07 7.43
C SER A 160 -12.47 -0.66 7.38
N ALA A 161 -11.25 -0.55 6.86
CA ALA A 161 -10.62 0.74 6.53
C ALA A 161 -11.21 1.43 5.28
N GLY A 162 -12.24 0.84 4.67
CA GLY A 162 -12.98 1.39 3.54
C GLY A 162 -13.37 0.32 2.52
N THR A 163 -14.37 0.63 1.71
CA THR A 163 -14.78 -0.19 0.56
C THR A 163 -13.59 -0.40 -0.39
N GLY A 164 -13.45 -1.62 -0.90
CA GLY A 164 -12.36 -2.05 -1.79
C GLY A 164 -11.03 -2.36 -1.11
N THR A 165 -10.85 -2.04 0.17
CA THR A 165 -9.62 -2.39 0.91
C THR A 165 -9.50 -3.89 1.16
N THR A 166 -8.28 -4.40 1.41
CA THR A 166 -8.09 -5.81 1.81
C THR A 166 -8.93 -6.18 3.04
N THR A 167 -9.14 -5.24 3.97
CA THR A 167 -9.97 -5.46 5.17
C THR A 167 -11.46 -5.64 4.84
N HIS A 168 -11.97 -4.95 3.82
CA HIS A 168 -13.32 -5.17 3.30
C HIS A 168 -13.44 -6.53 2.61
N ILE A 169 -12.53 -6.81 1.67
CA ILE A 169 -12.52 -8.05 0.89
C ILE A 169 -12.34 -9.28 1.80
N SER A 170 -11.58 -9.17 2.89
CA SER A 170 -11.40 -10.28 3.84
C SER A 170 -12.67 -10.63 4.59
N GLY A 171 -13.49 -9.63 4.96
CA GLY A 171 -14.79 -9.88 5.60
C GLY A 171 -15.82 -10.48 4.63
N GLU A 172 -15.83 -10.01 3.38
CA GLU A 172 -16.65 -10.60 2.33
C GLU A 172 -16.22 -12.04 2.03
N LEU A 173 -14.91 -12.29 1.93
CA LEU A 173 -14.36 -13.62 1.71
C LEU A 173 -14.70 -14.58 2.87
N LEU A 174 -14.58 -14.14 4.13
CA LEU A 174 -15.01 -14.93 5.28
C LEU A 174 -16.50 -15.26 5.21
N SER A 175 -17.34 -14.26 4.90
CA SER A 175 -18.80 -14.42 4.77
C SER A 175 -19.15 -15.44 3.69
N TYR A 176 -18.55 -15.30 2.51
CA TYR A 176 -18.70 -16.21 1.38
C TYR A 176 -18.30 -17.64 1.71
N MET A 177 -17.09 -17.83 2.26
CA MET A 177 -16.55 -19.15 2.60
C MET A 177 -17.32 -19.85 3.71
N ALA A 178 -17.82 -19.10 4.70
CA ALA A 178 -18.56 -19.67 5.81
C ALA A 178 -20.06 -19.86 5.50
N GLY A 179 -20.54 -19.33 4.37
CA GLY A 179 -21.96 -19.31 4.02
C GLY A 179 -22.79 -18.50 5.01
N VAL A 180 -22.27 -17.36 5.45
CA VAL A 180 -22.93 -16.48 6.43
C VAL A 180 -23.08 -15.07 5.86
N LYS A 181 -24.02 -14.30 6.41
CA LYS A 181 -24.22 -12.89 6.05
C LYS A 181 -23.83 -12.01 7.23
N MET A 182 -22.87 -11.12 7.02
CA MET A 182 -22.48 -10.07 7.95
C MET A 182 -22.66 -8.71 7.28
N THR A 183 -22.96 -7.68 8.07
CA THR A 183 -23.16 -6.31 7.57
C THR A 183 -21.83 -5.56 7.58
N HIS A 184 -21.36 -5.15 6.41
CA HIS A 184 -20.14 -4.35 6.27
C HIS A 184 -20.38 -2.88 6.63
N ILE A 185 -19.53 -2.34 7.52
CA ILE A 185 -19.50 -0.92 7.89
C ILE A 185 -18.17 -0.31 7.43
N PRO A 186 -18.15 0.49 6.34
CA PRO A 186 -16.94 1.11 5.84
C PRO A 186 -16.57 2.40 6.60
N TYR A 187 -15.31 2.52 7.02
CA TYR A 187 -14.74 3.77 7.53
C TYR A 187 -13.76 4.37 6.53
N LYS A 188 -13.35 5.63 6.73
CA LYS A 188 -12.37 6.31 5.83
C LYS A 188 -10.91 5.95 6.12
N GLY A 189 -10.68 4.91 6.91
CA GLY A 189 -9.37 4.45 7.32
C GLY A 189 -9.37 3.86 8.73
N THR A 190 -8.27 3.21 9.09
CA THR A 190 -8.11 2.54 10.39
C THR A 190 -8.19 3.50 11.58
N GLY A 191 -7.87 4.78 11.39
CA GLY A 191 -7.98 5.80 12.42
C GLY A 191 -9.41 6.07 12.90
N GLN A 192 -10.42 5.78 12.06
CA GLN A 192 -11.85 5.82 12.45
C GLN A 192 -12.39 4.44 12.81
N GLN A 193 -11.92 3.40 12.13
CA GLN A 193 -12.33 2.01 12.33
C GLN A 193 -12.07 1.49 13.76
N LEU A 194 -10.85 1.72 14.29
CA LEU A 194 -10.48 1.16 15.59
C LEU A 194 -11.21 1.80 16.77
N PRO A 195 -11.41 3.12 16.83
CA PRO A 195 -12.29 3.72 17.83
C PRO A 195 -13.69 3.12 17.85
N ALA A 196 -14.29 2.88 16.67
CA ALA A 196 -15.62 2.26 16.57
C ALA A 196 -15.66 0.82 17.09
N LEU A 197 -14.60 0.04 16.86
CA LEU A 197 -14.48 -1.29 17.46
C LEU A 197 -14.34 -1.19 18.98
N LEU A 198 -13.51 -0.28 19.48
CA LEU A 198 -13.26 -0.10 20.90
C LEU A 198 -14.47 0.42 21.68
N SER A 199 -15.34 1.21 21.05
CA SER A 199 -16.60 1.68 21.64
C SER A 199 -17.71 0.64 21.60
N GLY A 200 -17.55 -0.43 20.81
CA GLY A 200 -18.58 -1.44 20.59
C GLY A 200 -19.64 -1.05 19.55
N GLU A 201 -19.43 0.04 18.80
CA GLU A 201 -20.27 0.42 17.65
C GLU A 201 -20.30 -0.68 16.58
N VAL A 202 -19.15 -1.33 16.38
CA VAL A 202 -18.99 -2.51 15.52
C VAL A 202 -18.48 -3.70 16.32
N ALA A 203 -19.02 -4.88 16.04
CA ALA A 203 -18.71 -6.11 16.75
C ALA A 203 -17.36 -6.71 16.33
N LEU A 204 -17.01 -6.54 15.05
CA LEU A 204 -15.85 -7.16 14.40
C LEU A 204 -15.04 -6.12 13.62
N ALA A 205 -13.76 -6.39 13.45
CA ALA A 205 -12.94 -5.67 12.49
C ALA A 205 -11.90 -6.60 11.86
N PHE A 206 -11.61 -6.37 10.59
CA PHE A 206 -10.34 -6.77 10.01
C PHE A 206 -9.38 -5.60 10.14
N GLY A 207 -8.38 -5.75 11.00
CA GLY A 207 -7.34 -4.74 11.22
C GLY A 207 -6.00 -5.16 10.60
N SER A 208 -5.10 -4.22 10.43
CA SER A 208 -3.69 -4.49 10.14
C SER A 208 -2.90 -4.64 11.45
N THR A 209 -1.57 -4.62 11.40
CA THR A 209 -0.69 -4.63 12.58
C THR A 209 -0.98 -3.53 13.61
N THR A 210 -1.74 -2.50 13.27
CA THR A 210 -2.20 -1.46 14.22
C THR A 210 -3.08 -2.00 15.34
N VAL A 211 -3.68 -3.19 15.22
CA VAL A 211 -4.46 -3.80 16.32
C VAL A 211 -3.60 -4.47 17.38
N VAL A 212 -2.33 -4.75 17.11
CA VAL A 212 -1.46 -5.54 18.00
C VAL A 212 -1.35 -4.93 19.40
N PRO A 213 -1.10 -3.61 19.57
CA PRO A 213 -1.06 -3.01 20.91
C PRO A 213 -2.39 -3.14 21.68
N LEU A 214 -3.52 -3.08 20.97
CA LEU A 214 -4.85 -3.21 21.58
C LEU A 214 -5.15 -4.65 22.03
N ILE A 215 -4.66 -5.63 21.26
CA ILE A 215 -4.71 -7.06 21.63
C ILE A 215 -3.84 -7.31 22.87
N GLN A 216 -2.61 -6.79 22.89
CA GLN A 216 -1.69 -6.93 24.03
C GLN A 216 -2.25 -6.27 25.29
N ALA A 217 -2.88 -5.11 25.15
CA ALA A 217 -3.58 -4.41 26.23
C ALA A 217 -4.93 -5.05 26.61
N ARG A 218 -5.33 -6.17 25.97
CA ARG A 218 -6.61 -6.88 26.17
C ARG A 218 -7.85 -6.01 26.00
N LYS A 219 -7.77 -4.94 25.20
CA LYS A 219 -8.91 -4.06 24.89
C LYS A 219 -9.84 -4.64 23.81
N ILE A 220 -9.31 -5.54 22.99
CA ILE A 220 -10.02 -6.27 21.94
C ILE A 220 -9.52 -7.72 21.93
N ILE A 221 -10.30 -8.61 21.32
CA ILE A 221 -10.00 -10.04 21.29
C ILE A 221 -9.58 -10.43 19.88
N LEU A 222 -8.45 -11.13 19.78
CA LEU A 222 -7.97 -11.71 18.53
C LEU A 222 -8.63 -13.06 18.28
N LEU A 223 -9.26 -13.23 17.11
CA LEU A 223 -9.88 -14.49 16.70
C LEU A 223 -9.04 -15.24 15.68
N ALA A 224 -8.36 -14.54 14.76
CA ALA A 224 -7.48 -15.14 13.77
C ALA A 224 -6.51 -14.13 13.14
N VAL A 225 -5.46 -14.65 12.51
CA VAL A 225 -4.51 -13.90 11.68
C VAL A 225 -4.47 -14.54 10.28
N THR A 226 -4.37 -13.74 9.22
CA THR A 226 -4.41 -14.20 7.82
C THR A 226 -3.08 -14.73 7.28
N VAL A 227 -2.18 -15.22 8.15
CA VAL A 227 -0.86 -15.77 7.75
C VAL A 227 -0.84 -17.30 7.85
N ALA A 228 -0.05 -17.94 6.99
CA ALA A 228 0.14 -19.39 6.95
C ALA A 228 1.03 -19.94 8.08
N GLN A 229 1.79 -19.09 8.79
CA GLN A 229 2.66 -19.48 9.91
C GLN A 229 2.45 -18.53 11.10
N ARG A 230 2.69 -19.03 12.33
CA ARG A 230 2.53 -18.25 13.58
C ARG A 230 3.38 -16.97 13.54
N PHE A 231 2.80 -15.83 13.93
CA PHE A 231 3.48 -14.54 13.97
C PHE A 231 4.44 -14.43 15.18
N PRO A 232 5.73 -14.09 15.00
CA PRO A 232 6.62 -13.81 16.12
C PRO A 232 6.10 -12.57 16.88
N GLY A 233 5.54 -12.78 18.07
CA GLY A 233 4.94 -11.73 18.90
C GLY A 233 3.50 -12.01 19.36
N ILE A 234 2.81 -13.00 18.78
CA ILE A 234 1.49 -13.46 19.23
C ILE A 234 1.52 -14.99 19.33
N HIS A 235 1.65 -15.50 20.56
CA HIS A 235 1.76 -16.94 20.83
C HIS A 235 0.41 -17.69 20.91
N LEU A 236 -0.72 -17.00 20.73
CA LEU A 236 -2.00 -17.47 21.30
C LEU A 236 -3.10 -17.87 20.30
N VAL A 237 -2.92 -17.80 18.97
CA VAL A 237 -4.02 -18.07 18.04
C VAL A 237 -3.58 -18.94 16.84
N PRO A 238 -4.32 -20.01 16.49
CA PRO A 238 -4.04 -20.79 15.30
C PRO A 238 -4.23 -19.96 14.02
N PRO A 239 -3.39 -20.18 12.99
CA PRO A 239 -3.53 -19.52 11.69
C PRO A 239 -4.86 -19.87 11.02
N PHE A 240 -5.44 -18.92 10.27
CA PHE A 240 -6.56 -19.19 9.38
C PHE A 240 -6.04 -19.87 8.12
N PHE A 241 -6.12 -21.21 8.04
CA PHE A 241 -5.87 -21.93 6.79
C PHE A 241 -7.16 -22.08 5.98
N VAL A 242 -7.16 -21.48 4.80
CA VAL A 242 -7.96 -21.96 3.67
C VAL A 242 -7.24 -23.20 3.15
N HIS A 243 -7.86 -24.37 3.29
CA HIS A 243 -7.35 -25.60 2.69
C HIS A 243 -7.55 -25.51 1.18
N HIS A 244 -6.62 -24.88 0.45
CA HIS A 244 -6.57 -25.05 -1.00
C HIS A 244 -5.98 -26.44 -1.27
N GLN A 245 -6.84 -27.45 -1.33
CA GLN A 245 -6.45 -28.68 -2.04
C GLN A 245 -6.15 -28.26 -3.49
N GLY A 246 -4.92 -28.47 -3.96
CA GLY A 246 -4.61 -28.26 -5.38
C GLY A 246 -3.22 -27.78 -5.77
N SER A 247 -2.35 -27.35 -4.85
CA SER A 247 -0.95 -27.08 -5.23
C SER A 247 -0.06 -28.28 -4.91
N ARG A 248 0.07 -29.18 -5.88
CA ARG A 248 1.13 -30.20 -5.86
C ARG A 248 2.46 -29.45 -5.74
N ARG A 249 3.17 -29.65 -4.63
CA ARG A 249 4.61 -29.33 -4.54
C ARG A 249 5.29 -29.91 -5.76
N VAL A 250 5.75 -29.06 -6.66
CA VAL A 250 6.73 -29.44 -7.67
C VAL A 250 7.98 -29.83 -6.89
N ARG A 251 8.18 -31.13 -6.73
CA ARG A 251 9.43 -31.69 -6.23
C ARG A 251 10.47 -31.44 -7.31
N ASN A 252 11.40 -30.53 -7.06
CA ASN A 252 12.66 -30.49 -7.81
C ASN A 252 13.44 -31.76 -7.48
N THR A 253 13.27 -32.79 -8.30
CA THR A 253 14.26 -33.86 -8.45
C THR A 253 15.43 -33.33 -9.27
N PRO A 254 16.68 -33.41 -8.79
CA PRO A 254 17.83 -33.17 -9.66
C PRO A 254 17.92 -34.32 -10.67
N SER A 255 17.87 -33.99 -11.96
CA SER A 255 18.08 -34.96 -13.03
C SER A 255 19.53 -35.45 -12.98
N LYS A 256 19.69 -36.77 -12.81
CA LYS A 256 20.94 -37.46 -13.09
C LYS A 256 21.28 -37.29 -14.56
N HIS A 257 22.35 -36.55 -14.86
CA HIS A 257 23.12 -36.79 -16.07
C HIS A 257 24.43 -37.44 -15.68
N THR A 258 24.49 -38.72 -16.01
CA THR A 258 25.66 -39.59 -16.06
C THR A 258 26.62 -39.17 -17.17
N ALA A 259 27.91 -39.07 -16.86
CA ALA A 259 29.08 -39.58 -17.61
C ALA A 259 30.33 -39.20 -16.80
N ALA A 260 31.06 -40.16 -16.20
CA ALA A 260 32.19 -40.90 -16.79
C ALA A 260 33.34 -39.94 -17.18
N ALA A 261 34.62 -40.13 -16.83
CA ALA A 261 35.40 -41.23 -16.27
C ALA A 261 36.79 -40.70 -15.86
N SER A 262 37.59 -41.54 -15.19
CA SER A 262 39.07 -41.47 -15.09
C SER A 262 39.64 -40.34 -14.22
N GLY A 263 40.62 -40.50 -13.32
CA GLY A 263 41.55 -41.58 -13.00
C GLY A 263 42.68 -40.97 -12.15
N ALA A 264 43.24 -41.76 -11.23
CA ALA A 264 44.55 -41.64 -10.57
C ALA A 264 45.12 -40.23 -10.23
N CYS A 265 45.21 -39.89 -8.94
CA CYS A 265 46.44 -40.00 -8.14
C CYS A 265 46.13 -39.70 -6.67
#